data_AF-A0A4Q2J448-F1
#
_entry.id   AF-A0A4Q2J448-F1
#
_cell.length_a   1.000
_cell.length_b   1.000
_cell.length_c   1.000
_cell.angle_alpha   90.00
_cell.angle_beta   90.00
_cell.angle_gamma   90.00
#
_symmetry.space_group_name_H-M   'P 1'
#
loop_
_entity.id
_entity.type
_entity.pdbx_description
1 polymer ?
#
loop_
_entity_poly.entity_id
_entity_poly.type
_entity_poly.pdbx_seq_one_letter_code
_entity_poly.pdbx_strand_id
1 'polypeptide(L)'
;MLDKPDHLVVSLDSLAPGVPAPLPGFDYPAPRHPAYLRQARCTDIEELMPLARSHLQRRYGRSALGDIRENDELLIITFPHQNDMVFEAMKRALLERGVLRVDRINTEDLGMETMTYSAADGWREITDRLPPMIESGVEFNVASAALKRFLDDRPGYTGVYAGEAGRSHWRRAAGKKIRNNWVYGTYEDFISRANGYPDEIWRTIDLKLVTAFGRASAVRITSPEGTNIGWDVSPEQAALWPKGAYISGHILGSTIQGIRFGHPVDTFLREAKILMPTLNGVVGGTSNHTGYFPHIEVHVESGMITKIVGGGKYGDLWREVVERYKDVQYPGFPYPGWAYFNDASIGTNPKSYRQIETLWNYNDSWTNLPERAQAGVIHFGFGAEHWDQTFLSYCKQNKLPTMHFPHVHNVFATYEIKDRETGEWVKLIDKGRLTMLDEPDVVRLANVLGDSKLLEYDWIPAIPGINYPGDFHRDYAHDPVSWIRREQLGEFA
;
A
#
# COMPACT_ATOMS: atom_id res chain seq x y z
N MET A 1 36.37 49.50 12.68
CA MET A 1 36.20 48.03 12.59
C MET A 1 34.71 47.81 12.43
N LEU A 2 34.28 47.38 11.25
CA LEU A 2 32.89 47.00 10.99
C LEU A 2 32.84 45.48 11.08
N ASP A 3 32.15 44.96 12.09
CA ASP A 3 31.87 43.54 12.23
C ASP A 3 31.08 43.05 11.01
N LYS A 4 31.56 41.98 10.41
CA LYS A 4 30.81 41.26 9.37
C LYS A 4 29.63 40.56 10.03
N PRO A 5 28.43 40.59 9.43
CA PRO A 5 27.30 39.84 9.96
C PRO A 5 27.62 38.34 9.89
N ASP A 6 27.48 37.66 11.03
CA ASP A 6 27.48 36.20 11.11
C ASP A 6 26.36 35.67 10.21
N HIS A 7 26.72 35.19 9.03
CA HIS A 7 25.80 34.42 8.20
C HIS A 7 25.54 33.10 8.92
N LEU A 8 24.38 32.99 9.58
CA LEU A 8 23.83 31.73 10.09
C LEU A 8 23.77 30.73 8.93
N VAL A 9 24.71 29.79 8.92
CA VAL A 9 24.69 28.63 8.03
C VAL A 9 23.57 27.72 8.53
N VAL A 10 22.37 27.89 7.98
CA VAL A 10 21.27 26.95 8.21
C VAL A 10 21.55 25.71 7.36
N SER A 11 21.80 24.57 8.00
CA SER A 11 21.91 23.30 7.27
C SER A 11 20.55 22.93 6.71
N LEU A 12 20.49 22.47 5.45
CA LEU A 12 19.24 21.96 4.85
C LEU A 12 18.68 20.78 5.65
N ASP A 13 19.54 20.00 6.31
CA ASP A 13 19.13 18.89 7.18
C ASP A 13 18.34 19.40 8.40
N SER A 14 18.64 20.61 8.87
CA SER A 14 17.89 21.25 9.98
C SER A 14 16.53 21.81 9.54
N LEU A 15 16.24 21.82 8.23
CA LEU A 15 14.97 22.25 7.66
C LEU A 15 14.04 21.08 7.33
N ALA A 16 14.54 19.85 7.39
CA ALA A 16 13.69 18.66 7.33
C ALA A 16 12.80 18.63 8.58
N PRO A 17 11.47 18.44 8.44
CA PRO A 17 10.59 18.44 9.59
C PRO A 17 10.73 17.16 10.44
N GLY A 18 11.34 16.11 9.88
CA GLY A 18 11.54 14.83 10.55
C GLY A 18 10.24 14.18 10.99
N VAL A 19 10.27 13.65 12.21
CA VAL A 19 9.13 13.09 12.94
C VAL A 19 8.97 13.81 14.27
N PRO A 20 7.77 13.80 14.88
CA PRO A 20 7.61 14.22 16.26
C PRO A 20 8.63 13.54 17.16
N ALA A 21 9.20 14.31 18.09
CA ALA A 21 10.07 13.76 19.12
C ALA A 21 9.34 12.63 19.88
N PRO A 22 10.02 11.53 20.23
CA PRO A 22 9.43 10.48 21.04
C PRO A 22 8.85 11.00 22.35
N LEU A 23 7.80 10.35 22.86
CA LEU A 23 7.31 10.60 24.21
C LEU A 23 8.39 10.22 25.25
N PRO A 24 8.40 10.83 26.46
CA PRO A 24 9.36 10.47 27.50
C PRO A 24 9.35 8.97 27.79
N GLY A 25 10.52 8.33 27.71
CA GLY A 25 10.68 6.89 27.92
C GLY A 25 10.46 6.01 26.68
N PHE A 26 10.26 6.62 25.51
CA PHE A 26 10.09 5.90 24.23
C PHE A 26 11.17 6.28 23.21
N ASP A 27 11.42 5.37 22.27
CA ASP A 27 12.41 5.52 21.21
C ASP A 27 11.80 5.74 19.82
N TYR A 28 10.48 5.62 19.69
CA TYR A 28 9.72 5.72 18.44
C TYR A 28 8.97 7.06 18.36
N PRO A 29 8.67 7.55 17.14
CA PRO A 29 7.96 8.82 16.93
C PRO A 29 6.67 8.92 17.75
N ALA A 30 6.45 10.06 18.41
CA ALA A 30 5.20 10.27 19.13
C ALA A 30 3.98 10.20 18.20
N PRO A 31 2.81 9.74 18.69
CA PRO A 31 1.61 9.65 17.90
C PRO A 31 1.19 10.99 17.30
N ARG A 32 0.50 10.92 16.17
CA ARG A 32 -0.03 12.07 15.45
C ARG A 32 -1.29 11.67 14.72
N HIS A 33 -2.30 12.53 14.81
CA HIS A 33 -3.57 12.31 14.14
C HIS A 33 -3.91 13.48 13.22
N PRO A 34 -4.43 13.22 12.02
CA PRO A 34 -4.79 14.26 11.07
C PRO A 34 -6.04 15.01 11.55
N ALA A 35 -5.87 16.02 12.40
CA ALA A 35 -6.97 16.76 13.03
C ALA A 35 -7.97 17.37 12.03
N TYR A 36 -7.52 17.66 10.80
CA TYR A 36 -8.38 18.19 9.74
C TYR A 36 -9.48 17.19 9.31
N LEU A 37 -9.28 15.87 9.52
CA LEU A 37 -10.29 14.85 9.22
C LEU A 37 -11.48 14.87 10.18
N ARG A 38 -11.33 15.51 11.36
CA ARG A 38 -12.39 15.62 12.38
C ARG A 38 -13.19 16.92 12.28
N GLN A 39 -12.91 17.74 11.28
CA GLN A 39 -13.66 18.97 11.03
C GLN A 39 -15.10 18.66 10.63
N ALA A 40 -16.00 19.60 10.92
CA ALA A 40 -17.38 19.52 10.46
C ALA A 40 -17.41 19.34 8.93
N ARG A 41 -18.26 18.43 8.46
CA ARG A 41 -18.41 18.14 7.04
C ARG A 41 -19.06 19.34 6.36
N CYS A 42 -18.40 19.91 5.35
CA CYS A 42 -18.99 20.97 4.55
C CYS A 42 -20.15 20.41 3.72
N THR A 43 -21.27 21.12 3.73
CA THR A 43 -22.50 20.78 2.98
C THR A 43 -22.74 21.68 1.77
N ASP A 44 -21.82 22.61 1.49
CA ASP A 44 -21.89 23.51 0.34
C ASP A 44 -20.94 23.01 -0.75
N ILE A 45 -21.50 22.64 -1.90
CA ILE A 45 -20.73 22.19 -3.06
C ILE A 45 -19.76 23.27 -3.53
N GLU A 46 -20.15 24.56 -3.48
CA GLU A 46 -19.29 25.64 -3.98
C GLU A 46 -18.01 25.80 -3.14
N GLU A 47 -18.07 25.51 -1.84
CA GLU A 47 -16.89 25.45 -0.97
C GLU A 47 -16.00 24.23 -1.27
N LEU A 48 -16.55 23.14 -1.80
CA LEU A 48 -15.79 21.95 -2.22
C LEU A 48 -15.11 22.13 -3.58
N MET A 49 -15.65 23.00 -4.45
CA MET A 49 -15.19 23.15 -5.83
C MET A 49 -13.68 23.48 -5.97
N PRO A 50 -13.06 24.38 -5.16
CA PRO A 50 -11.63 24.63 -5.25
C PRO A 50 -10.78 23.37 -5.07
N LEU A 51 -11.15 22.52 -4.10
CA LEU A 51 -10.45 21.27 -3.83
C LEU A 51 -10.68 20.26 -4.96
N ALA A 52 -11.91 20.12 -5.46
CA ALA A 52 -12.22 19.26 -6.61
C ALA A 52 -11.37 19.62 -7.84
N ARG A 53 -11.26 20.91 -8.17
CA ARG A 53 -10.41 21.40 -9.27
C ARG A 53 -8.93 21.05 -9.07
N SER A 54 -8.44 21.10 -7.83
CA SER A 54 -7.06 20.76 -7.51
C SER A 54 -6.76 19.27 -7.72
N HIS A 55 -7.69 18.39 -7.36
CA HIS A 55 -7.57 16.94 -7.58
C HIS A 55 -7.44 16.59 -9.06
N LEU A 56 -8.10 17.35 -9.95
CA LEU A 56 -7.99 17.15 -11.40
C LEU A 56 -6.58 17.45 -11.95
N GLN A 57 -5.71 18.11 -11.20
CA GLN A 57 -4.32 18.39 -11.61
C GLN A 57 -3.38 17.23 -11.30
N ARG A 58 -3.78 16.25 -10.47
CA ARG A 58 -2.92 15.13 -10.09
C ARG A 58 -2.68 14.17 -11.25
N ARG A 59 -1.43 13.76 -11.42
CA ARG A 59 -0.95 12.84 -12.46
C ARG A 59 -0.14 11.67 -11.87
N TYR A 60 0.22 11.74 -10.59
CA TYR A 60 1.00 10.71 -9.90
C TYR A 60 0.19 9.96 -8.84
N GLY A 61 0.53 8.70 -8.60
CA GLY A 61 -0.09 7.91 -7.55
C GLY A 61 -1.43 7.27 -7.94
N ARG A 62 -2.08 6.72 -6.91
CA ARG A 62 -3.33 5.97 -7.04
C ARG A 62 -4.56 6.86 -7.24
N SER A 63 -4.52 8.06 -6.66
CA SER A 63 -5.60 9.06 -6.70
C SER A 63 -5.63 9.89 -7.98
N ALA A 64 -4.54 9.86 -8.77
CA ALA A 64 -4.44 10.67 -9.97
C ALA A 64 -5.49 10.28 -11.01
N LEU A 65 -6.35 11.23 -11.36
CA LEU A 65 -7.27 11.03 -12.47
C LEU A 65 -6.55 11.04 -13.84
N GLY A 66 -5.28 11.45 -13.86
CA GLY A 66 -4.44 11.34 -15.06
C GLY A 66 -4.85 12.32 -16.14
N ASP A 67 -4.67 11.93 -17.39
CA ASP A 67 -4.92 12.80 -18.55
C ASP A 67 -6.42 12.95 -18.84
N ILE A 68 -7.04 13.97 -18.25
CA ILE A 68 -8.43 14.41 -18.51
C ILE A 68 -8.42 15.34 -19.72
N ARG A 69 -9.25 15.04 -20.73
CA ARG A 69 -9.26 15.74 -22.02
C ARG A 69 -10.60 16.40 -22.29
N GLU A 70 -10.57 17.44 -23.11
CA GLU A 70 -11.78 18.02 -23.67
C GLU A 70 -12.55 16.97 -24.48
N ASN A 71 -13.87 17.02 -24.40
CA ASN A 71 -14.81 16.10 -25.03
C ASN A 71 -14.74 14.64 -24.55
N ASP A 72 -14.10 14.37 -23.42
CA ASP A 72 -14.16 13.03 -22.83
C ASP A 72 -15.58 12.62 -22.44
N GLU A 73 -15.90 11.35 -22.62
CA GLU A 73 -17.08 10.70 -22.05
C GLU A 73 -16.59 9.71 -20.99
N LEU A 74 -16.71 10.10 -19.72
CA LEU A 74 -16.17 9.36 -18.58
C LEU A 74 -17.25 8.51 -17.90
N LEU A 75 -16.89 7.27 -17.58
CA LEU A 75 -17.66 6.43 -16.66
C LEU A 75 -16.90 6.29 -15.34
N ILE A 76 -17.58 6.53 -14.24
CA ILE A 76 -17.06 6.32 -12.88
C ILE A 76 -17.86 5.19 -12.24
N ILE A 77 -17.15 4.15 -11.80
CA ILE A 77 -17.73 3.01 -11.09
C ILE A 77 -17.45 3.19 -9.63
N THR A 78 -18.52 3.19 -8.86
CA THR A 78 -18.50 3.46 -7.42
C THR A 78 -19.00 2.25 -6.64
N PHE A 79 -18.66 2.22 -5.36
CA PHE A 79 -19.35 1.36 -4.40
C PHE A 79 -20.54 2.11 -3.78
N PRO A 80 -21.49 1.40 -3.14
CA PRO A 80 -22.65 2.02 -2.49
C PRO A 80 -22.32 3.12 -1.47
N HIS A 81 -21.12 3.10 -0.85
CA HIS A 81 -20.69 4.13 0.10
C HIS A 81 -20.31 5.48 -0.53
N GLN A 82 -20.43 5.65 -1.85
CA GLN A 82 -20.08 6.90 -2.51
C GLN A 82 -20.80 8.10 -1.90
N ASN A 83 -20.03 9.06 -1.42
CA ASN A 83 -20.55 10.36 -0.99
C ASN A 83 -21.03 11.16 -2.21
N ASP A 84 -22.33 11.48 -2.25
CA ASP A 84 -22.97 12.16 -3.39
C ASP A 84 -22.45 13.59 -3.61
N MET A 85 -22.18 14.36 -2.55
CA MET A 85 -21.63 15.71 -2.69
C MET A 85 -20.21 15.70 -3.24
N VAL A 86 -19.38 14.77 -2.77
CA VAL A 86 -18.02 14.58 -3.31
C VAL A 86 -18.09 14.23 -4.79
N PHE A 87 -18.96 13.28 -5.15
CA PHE A 87 -19.15 12.89 -6.54
C PHE A 87 -19.59 14.09 -7.40
N GLU A 88 -20.57 14.85 -6.92
CA GLU A 88 -21.10 16.02 -7.64
C GLU A 88 -20.05 17.12 -7.79
N ALA A 89 -19.26 17.42 -6.75
CA ALA A 89 -18.16 18.40 -6.83
C ALA A 89 -17.10 17.97 -7.86
N MET A 90 -16.69 16.70 -7.85
CA MET A 90 -15.74 16.16 -8.82
C MET A 90 -16.32 16.16 -10.24
N LYS A 91 -17.59 15.80 -10.40
CA LYS A 91 -18.30 15.85 -11.68
C LYS A 91 -18.35 17.27 -12.25
N ARG A 92 -18.74 18.27 -11.45
CA ARG A 92 -18.75 19.68 -11.88
C ARG A 92 -17.36 20.13 -12.30
N ALA A 93 -16.33 19.81 -11.53
CA ALA A 93 -14.96 20.17 -11.88
C ALA A 93 -14.51 19.53 -13.22
N LEU A 94 -14.91 18.27 -13.47
CA LEU A 94 -14.61 17.59 -14.73
C LEU A 94 -15.32 18.27 -15.92
N LEU A 95 -16.60 18.61 -15.76
CA LEU A 95 -17.36 19.33 -16.80
C LEU A 95 -16.78 20.73 -17.06
N GLU A 96 -16.40 21.47 -16.02
CA GLU A 96 -15.69 22.77 -16.16
C GLU A 96 -14.37 22.64 -16.93
N ARG A 97 -13.69 21.48 -16.82
CA ARG A 97 -12.45 21.20 -17.55
C ARG A 97 -12.67 20.90 -19.04
N GLY A 98 -13.92 20.78 -19.48
CA GLY A 98 -14.31 20.52 -20.86
C GLY A 98 -14.66 19.05 -21.14
N VAL A 99 -14.80 18.20 -20.12
CA VAL A 99 -15.33 16.84 -20.30
C VAL A 99 -16.77 16.93 -20.80
N LEU A 100 -17.13 16.15 -21.84
CA LEU A 100 -18.46 16.20 -22.45
C LEU A 100 -19.51 15.55 -21.56
N ARG A 101 -19.17 14.40 -20.96
CA ARG A 101 -20.09 13.64 -20.12
C ARG A 101 -19.37 12.91 -18.99
N VAL A 102 -20.00 12.86 -17.83
CA VAL A 102 -19.55 12.07 -16.68
C VAL A 102 -20.74 11.29 -16.14
N ASP A 103 -20.69 9.98 -16.32
CA ASP A 103 -21.69 9.04 -15.81
C ASP A 103 -21.18 8.32 -14.57
N ARG A 104 -22.12 7.98 -13.68
CA ARG A 104 -21.90 7.12 -12.52
C ARG A 104 -22.70 5.85 -12.66
N ILE A 105 -22.07 4.74 -12.35
CA ILE A 105 -22.78 3.51 -11.95
C ILE A 105 -22.21 3.04 -10.62
N ASN A 106 -23.00 2.27 -9.87
CA ASN A 106 -22.50 1.56 -8.70
C ASN A 106 -22.24 0.08 -9.03
N THR A 107 -21.64 -0.65 -8.11
CA THR A 107 -21.41 -2.10 -8.27
C THR A 107 -22.72 -2.90 -8.32
N GLU A 108 -23.81 -2.42 -7.75
CA GLU A 108 -25.13 -3.07 -7.82
C GLU A 108 -25.71 -3.01 -9.24
N ASP A 109 -25.49 -1.91 -9.97
CA ASP A 109 -25.85 -1.75 -11.39
C ASP A 109 -25.11 -2.78 -12.28
N LEU A 110 -23.97 -3.30 -11.80
CA LEU A 110 -23.22 -4.39 -12.41
C LEU A 110 -23.69 -5.78 -11.96
N GLY A 111 -24.74 -5.85 -11.14
CA GLY A 111 -25.32 -7.08 -10.59
C GLY A 111 -24.58 -7.66 -9.39
N MET A 112 -23.76 -6.86 -8.70
CA MET A 112 -23.07 -7.30 -7.49
C MET A 112 -23.96 -7.13 -6.26
N GLU A 113 -23.83 -8.05 -5.31
CA GLU A 113 -24.46 -7.92 -4.00
C GLU A 113 -23.75 -6.84 -3.17
N THR A 114 -24.54 -6.02 -2.47
CA THR A 114 -24.00 -5.05 -1.53
C THR A 114 -23.64 -5.74 -0.22
N MET A 115 -22.34 -5.76 0.04
CA MET A 115 -21.77 -6.30 1.26
C MET A 115 -21.26 -5.17 2.14
N THR A 116 -21.31 -5.38 3.45
CA THR A 116 -20.71 -4.49 4.43
C THR A 116 -19.56 -5.22 5.12
N TYR A 117 -18.44 -4.52 5.24
CA TYR A 117 -17.17 -5.05 5.69
C TYR A 117 -16.63 -4.23 6.86
N SER A 118 -15.93 -4.92 7.76
CA SER A 118 -15.30 -4.34 8.94
C SER A 118 -13.84 -4.77 9.01
N ALA A 119 -12.96 -3.85 9.40
CA ALA A 119 -11.57 -4.15 9.72
C ALA A 119 -11.40 -4.97 11.00
N ALA A 120 -12.48 -5.25 11.75
CA ALA A 120 -12.44 -6.25 12.81
C ALA A 120 -12.31 -7.68 12.26
N ASP A 121 -12.61 -7.86 10.97
CA ASP A 121 -12.56 -9.13 10.27
C ASP A 121 -11.30 -9.25 9.42
N GLY A 122 -10.12 -8.93 9.98
CA GLY A 122 -8.84 -9.06 9.27
C GLY A 122 -8.55 -10.48 8.76
N TRP A 123 -9.24 -11.49 9.28
CA TRP A 123 -9.17 -12.86 8.78
C TRP A 123 -9.75 -13.04 7.36
N ARG A 124 -10.54 -12.08 6.87
CA ARG A 124 -11.22 -12.15 5.56
C ARG A 124 -10.28 -12.12 4.37
N GLU A 125 -9.07 -11.58 4.52
CA GLU A 125 -8.09 -11.62 3.44
C GLU A 125 -7.85 -13.06 2.92
N ILE A 126 -7.95 -14.06 3.79
CA ILE A 126 -7.89 -15.47 3.37
C ILE A 126 -9.17 -15.90 2.67
N THR A 127 -10.34 -15.67 3.29
CA THR A 127 -11.62 -16.21 2.84
C THR A 127 -12.17 -15.52 1.59
N ASP A 128 -11.87 -14.25 1.40
CA ASP A 128 -12.39 -13.46 0.30
C ASP A 128 -11.56 -13.69 -0.97
N ARG A 129 -10.26 -13.99 -0.81
CA ARG A 129 -9.33 -14.13 -1.94
C ARG A 129 -9.16 -15.57 -2.42
N LEU A 130 -9.10 -16.55 -1.51
CA LEU A 130 -8.80 -17.93 -1.87
C LEU A 130 -9.85 -18.59 -2.78
N PRO A 131 -11.16 -18.58 -2.46
CA PRO A 131 -12.17 -19.24 -3.28
C PRO A 131 -12.22 -18.73 -4.73
N PRO A 132 -12.26 -17.41 -5.00
CA PRO A 132 -12.24 -16.90 -6.38
C PRO A 132 -11.02 -17.38 -7.18
N MET A 133 -9.84 -17.42 -6.56
CA MET A 133 -8.62 -17.90 -7.22
C MET A 133 -8.71 -19.37 -7.64
N ILE A 134 -9.21 -20.25 -6.78
CA ILE A 134 -9.24 -21.69 -7.05
C ILE A 134 -10.44 -22.10 -7.92
N GLU A 135 -11.56 -21.38 -7.83
CA GLU A 135 -12.78 -21.68 -8.58
C GLU A 135 -12.74 -21.07 -9.99
N SER A 136 -12.31 -19.81 -10.09
CA SER A 136 -12.30 -19.05 -11.35
C SER A 136 -10.92 -18.93 -11.99
N GLY A 137 -9.86 -19.37 -11.31
CA GLY A 137 -8.47 -19.27 -11.77
C GLY A 137 -7.89 -17.86 -11.68
N VAL A 138 -8.59 -16.90 -11.08
CA VAL A 138 -8.19 -15.50 -10.94
C VAL A 138 -8.97 -14.80 -9.83
N GLU A 139 -8.28 -13.91 -9.10
CA GLU A 139 -8.77 -13.26 -7.88
C GLU A 139 -10.02 -12.37 -8.06
N PHE A 140 -10.15 -11.62 -9.15
CA PHE A 140 -11.25 -10.65 -9.35
C PHE A 140 -11.89 -10.79 -10.73
N ASN A 141 -12.74 -11.81 -10.91
CA ASN A 141 -13.39 -12.02 -12.20
C ASN A 141 -14.77 -11.35 -12.29
N VAL A 142 -15.57 -11.30 -11.21
CA VAL A 142 -17.00 -10.94 -11.33
C VAL A 142 -17.23 -9.47 -11.68
N ALA A 143 -16.79 -8.53 -10.85
CA ALA A 143 -16.98 -7.09 -11.08
C ALA A 143 -16.33 -6.62 -12.39
N SER A 144 -15.09 -7.09 -12.61
CA SER A 144 -14.29 -6.80 -13.79
C SER A 144 -14.91 -7.36 -15.09
N ALA A 145 -15.46 -8.57 -15.07
CA ALA A 145 -16.16 -9.14 -16.23
C ALA A 145 -17.53 -8.48 -16.47
N ALA A 146 -18.27 -8.14 -15.39
CA ALA A 146 -19.51 -7.39 -15.49
C ALA A 146 -19.27 -6.02 -16.14
N LEU A 147 -18.23 -5.31 -15.70
CA LEU A 147 -17.81 -4.06 -16.33
C LEU A 147 -17.44 -4.23 -17.80
N LYS A 148 -16.65 -5.26 -18.14
CA LYS A 148 -16.30 -5.52 -19.54
C LYS A 148 -17.56 -5.64 -20.41
N ARG A 149 -18.53 -6.46 -19.97
CA ARG A 149 -19.81 -6.63 -20.67
C ARG A 149 -20.57 -5.30 -20.79
N PHE A 150 -20.65 -4.54 -19.71
CA PHE A 150 -21.29 -3.22 -19.70
C PHE A 150 -20.69 -2.26 -20.74
N LEU A 151 -19.35 -2.24 -20.86
CA LEU A 151 -18.62 -1.39 -21.81
C LEU A 151 -18.70 -1.89 -23.26
N ASP A 152 -18.79 -3.20 -23.47
CA ASP A 152 -18.97 -3.79 -24.80
C ASP A 152 -20.33 -3.35 -25.39
N ASP A 153 -21.39 -3.29 -24.57
CA ASP A 153 -22.72 -2.81 -24.98
C ASP A 153 -22.80 -1.27 -25.12
N ARG A 154 -21.82 -0.54 -24.57
CA ARG A 154 -21.79 0.94 -24.51
C ARG A 154 -20.41 1.46 -24.89
N PRO A 155 -20.03 1.40 -26.17
CA PRO A 155 -18.66 1.68 -26.59
C PRO A 155 -18.23 3.15 -26.47
N GLY A 156 -19.16 4.09 -26.25
CA GLY A 156 -18.94 5.54 -26.30
C GLY A 156 -18.00 6.13 -25.24
N TYR A 157 -17.76 5.44 -24.13
CA TYR A 157 -16.86 5.96 -23.09
C TYR A 157 -15.39 6.00 -23.54
N THR A 158 -14.77 7.17 -23.37
CA THR A 158 -13.35 7.45 -23.67
C THR A 158 -12.44 7.22 -22.46
N GLY A 159 -13.01 7.08 -21.27
CA GLY A 159 -12.29 6.85 -20.02
C GLY A 159 -13.15 6.22 -18.94
N VAL A 160 -12.55 5.36 -18.13
CA VAL A 160 -13.21 4.69 -17.01
C VAL A 160 -12.33 4.79 -15.77
N TYR A 161 -12.94 5.14 -14.64
CA TYR A 161 -12.33 5.06 -13.30
C TYR A 161 -13.09 4.03 -12.47
N ALA A 162 -12.37 3.12 -11.82
CA ALA A 162 -12.98 1.97 -11.15
C ALA A 162 -12.17 1.50 -9.95
N GLY A 163 -12.87 1.24 -8.84
CA GLY A 163 -12.32 0.67 -7.62
C GLY A 163 -11.28 1.55 -6.94
N GLU A 164 -10.98 1.25 -5.69
CA GLU A 164 -10.01 2.02 -4.91
C GLU A 164 -8.60 1.41 -4.98
N ALA A 165 -8.51 0.14 -5.38
CA ALA A 165 -7.27 -0.62 -5.60
C ALA A 165 -7.26 -1.32 -6.97
N GLY A 166 -6.14 -1.99 -7.27
CA GLY A 166 -6.16 -3.03 -8.30
C GLY A 166 -6.23 -2.56 -9.75
N ARG A 167 -5.73 -1.35 -10.08
CA ARG A 167 -5.70 -0.80 -11.46
C ARG A 167 -5.29 -1.82 -12.53
N SER A 168 -4.26 -2.61 -12.27
CA SER A 168 -3.76 -3.64 -13.18
C SER A 168 -4.81 -4.72 -13.44
N HIS A 169 -5.57 -5.14 -12.42
CA HIS A 169 -6.67 -6.10 -12.54
C HIS A 169 -7.79 -5.55 -13.41
N TRP A 170 -8.25 -4.31 -13.14
CA TRP A 170 -9.27 -3.64 -13.95
C TRP A 170 -8.83 -3.48 -15.41
N ARG A 171 -7.60 -3.03 -15.66
CA ARG A 171 -7.04 -2.91 -17.01
C ARG A 171 -6.96 -4.25 -17.74
N ARG A 172 -6.68 -5.34 -17.04
CA ARG A 172 -6.65 -6.68 -17.65
C ARG A 172 -8.04 -7.11 -18.12
N ALA A 173 -9.10 -6.73 -17.41
CA ALA A 173 -10.46 -7.12 -17.74
C ALA A 173 -11.13 -6.18 -18.76
N ALA A 174 -11.00 -4.87 -18.58
CA ALA A 174 -11.71 -3.84 -19.36
C ALA A 174 -10.80 -3.03 -20.30
N GLY A 175 -9.52 -3.40 -20.40
CA GLY A 175 -8.57 -2.84 -21.36
C GLY A 175 -8.10 -1.42 -21.03
N LYS A 176 -7.58 -0.73 -22.06
CA LYS A 176 -6.94 0.58 -21.95
C LYS A 176 -7.89 1.73 -21.59
N LYS A 177 -9.21 1.50 -21.63
CA LYS A 177 -10.22 2.49 -21.21
C LYS A 177 -10.12 2.78 -19.71
N ILE A 178 -9.63 1.83 -18.90
CA ILE A 178 -9.38 2.03 -17.48
C ILE A 178 -8.19 2.98 -17.29
N ARG A 179 -8.48 4.22 -16.90
CA ARG A 179 -7.49 5.27 -16.71
C ARG A 179 -6.77 5.11 -15.39
N ASN A 180 -7.50 5.10 -14.27
CA ASN A 180 -6.97 4.85 -12.94
C ASN A 180 -8.08 4.38 -11.99
N ASN A 181 -7.75 4.28 -10.71
CA ASN A 181 -8.69 4.03 -9.64
C ASN A 181 -9.61 5.24 -9.39
N TRP A 182 -10.76 5.00 -8.78
CA TRP A 182 -11.63 6.04 -8.20
C TRP A 182 -11.53 5.95 -6.67
N VAL A 183 -10.74 6.83 -6.07
CA VAL A 183 -10.48 6.82 -4.61
C VAL A 183 -11.28 7.88 -3.84
N TYR A 184 -12.17 8.61 -4.52
CA TYR A 184 -12.97 9.69 -3.92
C TYR A 184 -14.34 9.17 -3.46
N GLY A 185 -14.32 8.01 -2.78
CA GLY A 185 -15.52 7.33 -2.30
C GLY A 185 -16.17 8.08 -1.15
N THR A 186 -15.37 8.68 -0.27
CA THR A 186 -15.86 9.31 0.95
C THR A 186 -15.53 10.80 1.04
N TYR A 187 -16.13 11.50 2.03
CA TYR A 187 -15.75 12.90 2.29
C TYR A 187 -14.33 12.97 2.84
N GLU A 188 -13.98 12.04 3.72
CA GLU A 188 -12.62 11.88 4.22
C GLU A 188 -11.59 11.73 3.09
N ASP A 189 -11.84 10.90 2.09
CA ASP A 189 -10.96 10.76 0.93
C ASP A 189 -10.82 12.06 0.13
N PHE A 190 -11.91 12.81 0.01
CA PHE A 190 -11.93 14.06 -0.73
C PHE A 190 -11.09 15.15 -0.07
N ILE A 191 -11.17 15.29 1.26
CA ILE A 191 -10.39 16.28 2.02
C ILE A 191 -8.97 15.82 2.37
N SER A 192 -8.67 14.53 2.12
CA SER A 192 -7.37 13.93 2.37
C SER A 192 -6.23 14.66 1.67
N ARG A 193 -5.19 15.00 2.44
CA ARG A 193 -3.93 15.47 1.86
C ARG A 193 -3.16 14.37 1.13
N ALA A 194 -3.48 13.09 1.37
CA ALA A 194 -2.90 11.95 0.64
C ALA A 194 -3.26 11.99 -0.85
N ASN A 195 -4.52 12.27 -1.16
CA ASN A 195 -5.01 12.28 -2.52
C ASN A 195 -4.58 13.53 -3.29
N GLY A 196 -4.34 14.64 -2.58
CA GLY A 196 -3.82 15.90 -3.12
C GLY A 196 -2.29 16.06 -3.08
N TYR A 197 -1.54 15.04 -2.65
CA TYR A 197 -0.09 15.16 -2.42
C TYR A 197 0.67 15.58 -3.70
N PRO A 198 1.69 16.48 -3.63
CA PRO A 198 2.41 16.94 -4.83
C PRO A 198 3.13 15.82 -5.59
N ASP A 199 2.81 15.71 -6.88
CA ASP A 199 3.31 14.67 -7.79
C ASP A 199 4.84 14.66 -7.86
N GLU A 200 5.45 15.84 -7.91
CA GLU A 200 6.88 16.04 -8.07
C GLU A 200 7.65 15.50 -6.85
N ILE A 201 7.14 15.76 -5.65
CA ILE A 201 7.75 15.28 -4.40
C ILE A 201 7.61 13.77 -4.32
N TRP A 202 6.38 13.27 -4.50
CA TRP A 202 6.09 11.83 -4.38
C TRP A 202 6.92 11.01 -5.36
N ARG A 203 6.98 11.43 -6.62
CA ARG A 203 7.79 10.76 -7.65
C ARG A 203 9.28 10.79 -7.31
N THR A 204 9.79 11.90 -6.78
CA THR A 204 11.21 12.02 -6.43
C THR A 204 11.59 11.00 -5.35
N ILE A 205 10.75 10.85 -4.32
CA ILE A 205 10.96 9.88 -3.24
C ILE A 205 10.91 8.45 -3.77
N ASP A 206 9.91 8.12 -4.58
CA ASP A 206 9.76 6.79 -5.18
C ASP A 206 10.98 6.41 -6.02
N LEU A 207 11.48 7.33 -6.85
CA LEU A 207 12.64 7.09 -7.70
C LEU A 207 13.94 6.94 -6.88
N LYS A 208 14.13 7.72 -5.82
CA LYS A 208 15.27 7.60 -4.91
C LYS A 208 15.27 6.24 -4.22
N LEU A 209 14.12 5.82 -3.68
CA LEU A 209 13.97 4.52 -3.03
C LEU A 209 14.28 3.36 -3.99
N VAL A 210 13.71 3.37 -5.20
CA VAL A 210 13.98 2.36 -6.23
C VAL A 210 15.46 2.34 -6.65
N THR A 211 16.09 3.51 -6.74
CA THR A 211 17.52 3.62 -7.09
C THR A 211 18.41 3.01 -6.01
N ALA A 212 18.07 3.18 -4.73
CA ALA A 212 18.84 2.63 -3.62
C ALA A 212 18.94 1.09 -3.69
N PHE A 213 17.89 0.40 -4.14
CA PHE A 213 17.90 -1.06 -4.27
C PHE A 213 18.99 -1.58 -5.22
N GLY A 214 19.36 -0.81 -6.25
CA GLY A 214 20.43 -1.17 -7.18
C GLY A 214 21.81 -1.26 -6.53
N ARG A 215 21.97 -0.70 -5.32
CA ARG A 215 23.23 -0.71 -4.56
C ARG A 215 23.26 -1.78 -3.47
N ALA A 216 22.17 -2.50 -3.23
CA ALA A 216 22.08 -3.45 -2.12
C ALA A 216 22.95 -4.69 -2.37
N SER A 217 23.64 -5.16 -1.33
CA SER A 217 24.31 -6.46 -1.23
C SER A 217 23.66 -7.38 -0.20
N ALA A 218 22.87 -6.83 0.72
CA ALA A 218 22.03 -7.54 1.67
C ALA A 218 20.89 -6.62 2.12
N VAL A 219 19.83 -7.21 2.68
CA VAL A 219 18.69 -6.51 3.27
C VAL A 219 18.49 -6.99 4.71
N ARG A 220 18.12 -6.06 5.59
CA ARG A 220 17.64 -6.35 6.94
C ARG A 220 16.42 -5.50 7.25
N ILE A 221 15.39 -6.13 7.80
CA ILE A 221 14.17 -5.46 8.23
C ILE A 221 13.87 -5.87 9.67
N THR A 222 13.66 -4.89 10.53
CA THR A 222 13.28 -5.10 11.93
C THR A 222 12.05 -4.27 12.28
N SER A 223 11.22 -4.74 13.22
CA SER A 223 10.08 -3.99 13.74
C SER A 223 9.91 -4.28 15.23
N PRO A 224 9.50 -3.29 16.05
CA PRO A 224 9.11 -3.53 17.45
C PRO A 224 7.91 -4.49 17.57
N GLU A 225 7.18 -4.73 16.47
CA GLU A 225 6.08 -5.70 16.38
C GLU A 225 6.57 -7.16 16.23
N GLY A 226 7.87 -7.44 16.33
CA GLY A 226 8.44 -8.80 16.30
C GLY A 226 9.05 -9.23 14.96
N THR A 227 9.08 -8.35 13.96
CA THR A 227 9.77 -8.64 12.70
C THR A 227 11.29 -8.55 12.85
N ASN A 228 11.99 -9.55 12.33
CA ASN A 228 13.44 -9.57 12.11
C ASN A 228 13.73 -10.54 10.96
N ILE A 229 13.89 -10.00 9.76
CA ILE A 229 14.07 -10.79 8.52
C ILE A 229 15.13 -10.16 7.63
N GLY A 230 15.84 -10.99 6.86
CA GLY A 230 16.85 -10.52 5.94
C GLY A 230 17.22 -11.55 4.87
N TRP A 231 17.96 -11.09 3.87
CA TRP A 231 18.48 -11.90 2.76
C TRP A 231 19.70 -11.23 2.12
N ASP A 232 20.50 -12.01 1.41
CA ASP A 232 21.61 -11.51 0.60
C ASP A 232 21.14 -11.13 -0.80
N VAL A 233 21.87 -10.21 -1.44
CA VAL A 233 21.54 -9.70 -2.78
C VAL A 233 22.76 -9.78 -3.70
N SER A 234 22.71 -10.64 -4.70
CA SER A 234 23.77 -10.78 -5.70
C SER A 234 23.89 -9.51 -6.57
N PRO A 235 25.04 -9.27 -7.24
CA PRO A 235 25.17 -8.17 -8.20
C PRO A 235 24.11 -8.20 -9.31
N GLU A 236 23.76 -9.39 -9.78
CA GLU A 236 22.75 -9.55 -10.83
C GLU A 236 21.34 -9.24 -10.31
N GLN A 237 21.01 -9.70 -9.10
CA GLN A 237 19.73 -9.40 -8.46
C GLN A 237 19.56 -7.89 -8.22
N ALA A 238 20.60 -7.22 -7.74
CA ALA A 238 20.59 -5.76 -7.57
C ALA A 238 20.38 -5.02 -8.89
N ALA A 239 20.93 -5.53 -10.01
CA ALA A 239 20.71 -4.93 -11.33
C ALA A 239 19.29 -5.18 -11.89
N LEU A 240 18.64 -6.26 -11.50
CA LEU A 240 17.28 -6.62 -11.94
C LEU A 240 16.20 -5.95 -11.09
N TRP A 241 16.41 -5.86 -9.78
CA TRP A 241 15.40 -5.45 -8.81
C TRP A 241 14.76 -4.07 -9.13
N PRO A 242 15.51 -2.98 -9.40
CA PRO A 242 14.91 -1.69 -9.77
C PRO A 242 14.00 -1.72 -11.00
N LYS A 243 14.19 -2.68 -11.92
CA LYS A 243 13.43 -2.77 -13.18
C LYS A 243 11.97 -3.17 -12.96
N GLY A 244 11.68 -3.90 -11.89
CA GLY A 244 10.31 -4.27 -11.51
C GLY A 244 9.83 -3.64 -10.21
N ALA A 245 10.70 -2.98 -9.44
CA ALA A 245 10.33 -2.44 -8.13
C ALA A 245 9.40 -1.22 -8.16
N TYR A 246 9.32 -0.53 -9.30
CA TYR A 246 8.60 0.73 -9.39
C TYR A 246 7.10 0.53 -9.62
N ILE A 247 6.30 0.77 -8.58
CA ILE A 247 4.86 1.03 -8.68
C ILE A 247 4.60 2.31 -7.89
N SER A 248 4.14 3.36 -8.56
CA SER A 248 3.87 4.67 -7.96
C SER A 248 3.07 4.55 -6.65
N GLY A 249 3.64 5.06 -5.57
CA GLY A 249 3.07 5.04 -4.22
C GLY A 249 3.18 3.73 -3.46
N HIS A 250 3.84 2.71 -4.02
CA HIS A 250 3.81 1.33 -3.54
C HIS A 250 5.03 0.55 -4.05
N ILE A 251 6.20 0.86 -3.51
CA ILE A 251 7.48 0.38 -4.03
C ILE A 251 7.75 -1.05 -3.57
N LEU A 252 8.15 -1.94 -4.49
CA LEU A 252 8.37 -3.35 -4.18
C LEU A 252 9.74 -3.55 -3.49
N GLY A 253 9.72 -3.51 -2.17
CA GLY A 253 10.90 -3.58 -1.30
C GLY A 253 11.43 -4.99 -1.05
N SER A 254 10.90 -6.03 -1.69
CA SER A 254 11.58 -7.32 -1.71
C SER A 254 12.25 -7.55 -3.06
N THR A 255 13.49 -8.04 -3.03
CA THR A 255 14.27 -8.32 -4.24
C THR A 255 13.54 -9.33 -5.14
N ILE A 256 12.93 -10.34 -4.54
CA ILE A 256 12.27 -11.43 -5.26
C ILE A 256 11.02 -10.97 -6.02
N GLN A 257 10.21 -10.08 -5.43
CA GLN A 257 9.03 -9.52 -6.09
C GLN A 257 9.42 -8.58 -7.23
N GLY A 258 10.43 -7.72 -7.00
CA GLY A 258 10.93 -6.83 -8.03
C GLY A 258 11.44 -7.59 -9.24
N ILE A 259 12.15 -8.71 -9.02
CA ILE A 259 12.57 -9.59 -10.12
C ILE A 259 11.36 -10.26 -10.79
N ARG A 260 10.39 -10.76 -10.02
CA ARG A 260 9.18 -11.38 -10.56
C ARG A 260 8.39 -10.47 -11.51
N PHE A 261 8.14 -9.22 -11.12
CA PHE A 261 7.33 -8.31 -11.94
C PHE A 261 8.05 -7.82 -13.21
N GLY A 262 9.39 -7.77 -13.18
CA GLY A 262 10.19 -7.28 -14.30
C GLY A 262 10.55 -8.34 -15.35
N HIS A 263 10.37 -9.63 -15.05
CA HIS A 263 11.06 -10.69 -15.81
C HIS A 263 10.23 -11.97 -16.03
N PRO A 264 10.56 -12.78 -17.05
CA PRO A 264 9.93 -14.08 -17.29
C PRO A 264 10.21 -15.11 -16.19
N VAL A 265 9.38 -16.17 -16.17
CA VAL A 265 9.42 -17.24 -15.16
C VAL A 265 10.79 -17.92 -15.01
N ASP A 266 11.53 -18.09 -16.11
CA ASP A 266 12.87 -18.72 -16.08
C ASP A 266 13.92 -17.82 -15.41
N THR A 267 13.83 -16.51 -15.64
CA THR A 267 14.72 -15.54 -14.98
C THR A 267 14.42 -15.50 -13.49
N PHE A 268 13.14 -15.44 -13.13
CA PHE A 268 12.70 -15.51 -11.75
C PHE A 268 13.20 -16.78 -11.05
N LEU A 269 12.99 -17.96 -11.63
CA LEU A 269 13.39 -19.24 -11.04
C LEU A 269 14.92 -19.30 -10.79
N ARG A 270 15.72 -18.84 -11.74
CA ARG A 270 17.18 -18.81 -11.60
C ARG A 270 17.61 -17.95 -10.40
N GLU A 271 17.06 -16.74 -10.29
CA GLU A 271 17.41 -15.83 -9.20
C GLU A 271 16.82 -16.28 -7.85
N ALA A 272 15.62 -16.85 -7.85
CA ALA A 272 14.99 -17.42 -6.66
C ALA A 272 15.86 -18.54 -6.04
N LYS A 273 16.44 -19.42 -6.86
CA LYS A 273 17.35 -20.48 -6.38
C LYS A 273 18.59 -19.96 -5.66
N ILE A 274 19.02 -18.74 -5.96
CA ILE A 274 20.17 -18.09 -5.32
C ILE A 274 19.72 -17.35 -4.05
N LEU A 275 18.63 -16.58 -4.14
CA LEU A 275 18.17 -15.71 -3.06
C LEU A 275 17.55 -16.49 -1.91
N MET A 276 16.63 -17.41 -2.21
CA MET A 276 15.77 -18.04 -1.22
C MET A 276 16.56 -18.70 -0.08
N PRO A 277 17.64 -19.48 -0.31
CA PRO A 277 18.45 -20.05 0.77
C PRO A 277 18.98 -19.04 1.80
N THR A 278 19.17 -17.78 1.40
CA THR A 278 19.66 -16.70 2.28
C THR A 278 18.53 -15.95 3.00
N LEU A 279 17.29 -16.10 2.53
CA LEU A 279 16.12 -15.41 3.06
C LEU A 279 15.57 -16.13 4.29
N ASN A 280 15.83 -15.55 5.46
CA ASN A 280 15.49 -16.15 6.74
C ASN A 280 15.05 -15.10 7.76
N GLY A 281 14.17 -15.49 8.68
CA GLY A 281 13.78 -14.65 9.81
C GLY A 281 12.33 -14.83 10.24
N VAL A 282 11.78 -13.80 10.85
CA VAL A 282 10.39 -13.76 11.34
C VAL A 282 9.74 -12.46 10.89
N VAL A 283 8.49 -12.54 10.48
CA VAL A 283 7.61 -11.38 10.28
C VAL A 283 6.53 -11.41 11.35
N GLY A 284 6.46 -10.35 12.16
CA GLY A 284 5.47 -10.17 13.22
C GLY A 284 4.50 -9.03 12.90
N GLY A 285 3.26 -9.05 13.39
CA GLY A 285 2.34 -7.92 13.24
C GLY A 285 0.88 -8.23 13.57
N THR A 286 0.01 -7.23 13.40
CA THR A 286 -1.42 -7.29 13.81
C THR A 286 -2.41 -6.81 12.74
N SER A 287 -1.95 -6.48 11.53
CA SER A 287 -2.81 -5.95 10.47
C SER A 287 -2.49 -6.48 9.08
N ASN A 288 -3.47 -6.43 8.19
CA ASN A 288 -3.38 -6.71 6.76
C ASN A 288 -4.29 -5.79 5.93
N HIS A 289 -4.52 -6.14 4.65
CA HIS A 289 -5.34 -5.33 3.73
C HIS A 289 -6.83 -5.25 4.12
N THR A 290 -7.33 -6.23 4.87
CA THR A 290 -8.75 -6.34 5.25
C THR A 290 -9.03 -5.98 6.70
N GLY A 291 -8.00 -5.65 7.49
CA GLY A 291 -8.15 -5.21 8.87
C GLY A 291 -7.11 -5.78 9.82
N TYR A 292 -7.56 -6.06 11.05
CA TYR A 292 -6.71 -6.38 12.18
C TYR A 292 -7.01 -7.77 12.75
N PHE A 293 -6.00 -8.37 13.38
CA PHE A 293 -6.07 -9.69 14.00
C PHE A 293 -5.10 -9.75 15.19
N PRO A 294 -5.31 -10.67 16.15
CA PRO A 294 -4.35 -10.89 17.23
C PRO A 294 -2.96 -11.19 16.67
N HIS A 295 -1.92 -10.71 17.33
CA HIS A 295 -0.54 -10.76 16.87
C HIS A 295 -0.14 -12.14 16.33
N ILE A 296 0.53 -12.10 15.18
CA ILE A 296 1.02 -13.27 14.45
C ILE A 296 2.53 -13.17 14.31
N GLU A 297 3.20 -14.31 14.31
CA GLU A 297 4.59 -14.47 13.88
C GLU A 297 4.67 -15.50 12.76
N VAL A 298 5.30 -15.14 11.66
CA VAL A 298 5.51 -15.98 10.49
C VAL A 298 7.00 -16.23 10.35
N HIS A 299 7.43 -17.44 10.68
CA HIS A 299 8.83 -17.86 10.58
C HIS A 299 9.12 -18.30 9.16
N VAL A 300 10.22 -17.80 8.62
CA VAL A 300 10.67 -18.04 7.25
C VAL A 300 12.07 -18.64 7.29
N GLU A 301 12.25 -19.78 6.63
CA GLU A 301 13.55 -20.38 6.38
C GLU A 301 13.69 -20.70 4.90
N SER A 302 14.84 -20.34 4.32
CA SER A 302 15.09 -20.52 2.89
C SER A 302 13.95 -19.98 2.01
N GLY A 303 13.39 -18.83 2.36
CA GLY A 303 12.28 -18.20 1.63
C GLY A 303 10.91 -18.85 1.77
N MET A 304 10.78 -19.90 2.60
CA MET A 304 9.54 -20.64 2.82
C MET A 304 9.02 -20.45 4.24
N ILE A 305 7.71 -20.36 4.42
CA ILE A 305 7.11 -20.40 5.75
C ILE A 305 7.36 -21.77 6.37
N THR A 306 8.00 -21.80 7.54
CA THR A 306 8.20 -23.04 8.32
C THR A 306 7.25 -23.13 9.50
N LYS A 307 6.78 -22.00 10.01
CA LYS A 307 5.90 -21.95 11.17
C LYS A 307 5.08 -20.65 11.20
N ILE A 308 3.83 -20.75 11.63
CA ILE A 308 2.97 -19.61 11.94
C ILE A 308 2.51 -19.72 13.39
N VAL A 309 2.80 -18.72 14.22
CA VAL A 309 2.41 -18.63 15.64
C VAL A 309 1.40 -17.51 15.81
N GLY A 310 0.35 -17.72 16.62
CA GLY A 310 -0.67 -16.71 16.86
C GLY A 310 -1.58 -16.45 15.66
N GLY A 311 -2.02 -15.21 15.49
CA GLY A 311 -2.90 -14.76 14.41
C GLY A 311 -4.40 -14.94 14.66
N GLY A 312 -4.80 -15.58 15.77
CA GLY A 312 -6.18 -16.02 15.98
C GLY A 312 -6.76 -16.75 14.77
N LYS A 313 -8.02 -16.43 14.42
CA LYS A 313 -8.70 -17.01 13.24
C LYS A 313 -7.93 -16.80 11.93
N TYR A 314 -7.26 -15.67 11.76
CA TYR A 314 -6.46 -15.40 10.56
C TYR A 314 -5.29 -16.38 10.44
N GLY A 315 -4.56 -16.58 11.54
CA GLY A 315 -3.45 -17.53 11.60
C GLY A 315 -3.89 -18.99 11.40
N ASP A 316 -5.05 -19.38 11.94
CA ASP A 316 -5.62 -20.73 11.74
C ASP A 316 -5.92 -21.00 10.27
N LEU A 317 -6.67 -20.10 9.63
CA LEU A 317 -7.00 -20.19 8.21
C LEU A 317 -5.74 -20.20 7.33
N TRP A 318 -4.74 -19.39 7.66
CA TRP A 318 -3.49 -19.37 6.90
C TRP A 318 -2.71 -20.68 7.04
N ARG A 319 -2.63 -21.26 8.25
CA ARG A 319 -2.01 -22.59 8.45
C ARG A 319 -2.69 -23.66 7.60
N GLU A 320 -4.02 -23.64 7.49
CA GLU A 320 -4.78 -24.56 6.62
C GLU A 320 -4.39 -24.41 5.14
N VAL A 321 -4.20 -23.18 4.64
CA VAL A 321 -3.76 -22.94 3.26
C VAL A 321 -2.35 -23.49 3.03
N VAL A 322 -1.42 -23.23 3.95
CA VAL A 322 -0.04 -23.74 3.85
C VAL A 322 -0.03 -25.26 3.78
N GLU A 323 -0.75 -25.93 4.69
CA GLU A 323 -0.84 -27.39 4.73
C GLU A 323 -1.49 -27.95 3.46
N ARG A 324 -2.58 -27.35 2.98
CA ARG A 324 -3.32 -27.80 1.80
C ARG A 324 -2.47 -27.83 0.52
N TYR A 325 -1.52 -26.92 0.37
CA TYR A 325 -0.75 -26.74 -0.85
C TYR A 325 0.74 -27.08 -0.71
N LYS A 326 1.17 -27.69 0.41
CA LYS A 326 2.59 -27.96 0.71
C LYS A 326 3.31 -28.84 -0.32
N ASP A 327 2.60 -29.78 -0.94
CA ASP A 327 3.18 -30.76 -1.87
C ASP A 327 3.09 -30.32 -3.35
N VAL A 328 2.56 -29.11 -3.62
CA VAL A 328 2.35 -28.62 -4.98
C VAL A 328 3.63 -27.99 -5.53
N GLN A 329 4.12 -28.48 -6.67
CA GLN A 329 5.23 -27.85 -7.40
C GLN A 329 4.70 -26.81 -8.40
N TYR A 330 4.84 -25.53 -8.07
CA TYR A 330 4.47 -24.44 -8.98
C TYR A 330 5.53 -24.24 -10.07
N PRO A 331 5.14 -24.01 -11.34
CA PRO A 331 6.07 -23.61 -12.39
C PRO A 331 6.79 -22.32 -12.03
N GLY A 332 8.11 -22.31 -12.16
CA GLY A 332 8.92 -21.13 -11.84
C GLY A 332 9.34 -20.99 -10.38
N PHE A 333 8.95 -21.92 -9.51
CA PHE A 333 9.30 -21.88 -8.10
C PHE A 333 10.30 -22.99 -7.72
N PRO A 334 11.30 -22.71 -6.86
CA PRO A 334 12.40 -23.64 -6.62
C PRO A 334 12.05 -24.86 -5.75
N TYR A 335 11.00 -24.76 -4.93
CA TYR A 335 10.58 -25.76 -3.96
C TYR A 335 9.08 -26.13 -4.11
N PRO A 336 8.67 -27.31 -3.67
CA PRO A 336 7.25 -27.60 -3.48
C PRO A 336 6.64 -26.68 -2.42
N GLY A 337 5.35 -26.40 -2.55
CA GLY A 337 4.59 -25.57 -1.63
C GLY A 337 4.11 -24.27 -2.26
N TRP A 338 3.04 -23.72 -1.69
CA TRP A 338 2.61 -22.36 -1.99
C TRP A 338 3.25 -21.31 -1.07
N ALA A 339 3.81 -21.72 0.07
CA ALA A 339 4.12 -20.86 1.22
C ALA A 339 5.42 -20.02 1.11
N TYR A 340 5.61 -19.34 -0.01
CA TYR A 340 6.77 -18.49 -0.26
C TYR A 340 6.65 -17.13 0.44
N PHE A 341 7.75 -16.63 1.01
CA PHE A 341 7.90 -15.19 1.18
C PHE A 341 7.96 -14.54 -0.19
N ASN A 342 7.08 -13.58 -0.44
CA ASN A 342 6.95 -13.01 -1.77
C ASN A 342 7.03 -11.48 -1.79
N ASP A 343 6.51 -10.79 -0.79
CA ASP A 343 6.35 -9.33 -0.81
C ASP A 343 6.90 -8.68 0.46
N ALA A 344 7.47 -7.49 0.31
CA ALA A 344 7.85 -6.54 1.37
C ALA A 344 7.67 -5.11 0.81
N SER A 345 6.47 -4.79 0.38
CA SER A 345 6.18 -3.54 -0.32
C SER A 345 6.08 -2.36 0.64
N ILE A 346 6.60 -1.23 0.20
CA ILE A 346 6.78 0.00 0.97
C ILE A 346 5.79 1.05 0.47
N GLY A 347 4.93 1.54 1.37
CA GLY A 347 4.17 2.77 1.12
C GLY A 347 5.10 3.99 1.14
N THR A 348 4.77 5.02 0.37
CA THR A 348 5.64 6.20 0.19
C THR A 348 4.92 7.54 0.30
N ASN A 349 3.62 7.55 0.61
CA ASN A 349 2.85 8.78 0.78
C ASN A 349 2.86 9.21 2.26
N PRO A 350 3.52 10.32 2.64
CA PRO A 350 3.58 10.74 4.04
C PRO A 350 2.23 11.24 4.57
N LYS A 351 1.26 11.47 3.68
CA LYS A 351 -0.06 11.99 4.02
C LYS A 351 -1.13 10.91 4.11
N SER A 352 -0.82 9.66 3.74
CA SER A 352 -1.76 8.54 3.95
C SER A 352 -1.91 8.23 5.45
N TYR A 353 -3.08 7.70 5.80
CA TYR A 353 -3.50 7.48 7.18
C TYR A 353 -4.46 6.30 7.27
N ARG A 354 -4.76 5.86 8.49
CA ARG A 354 -5.87 4.94 8.79
C ARG A 354 -7.21 5.67 8.72
N GLN A 355 -8.06 5.29 7.77
CA GLN A 355 -9.37 5.94 7.58
C GLN A 355 -10.26 5.84 8.83
N ILE A 356 -11.15 6.82 8.99
CA ILE A 356 -12.12 6.93 10.09
C ILE A 356 -13.52 6.50 9.63
N GLU A 357 -13.97 6.97 8.45
CA GLU A 357 -15.32 6.78 7.94
C GLU A 357 -15.61 5.33 7.52
N THR A 358 -14.58 4.62 7.05
CA THR A 358 -14.72 3.36 6.31
C THR A 358 -14.20 2.15 7.06
N LEU A 359 -13.44 2.33 8.15
CA LEU A 359 -12.69 1.22 8.74
C LEU A 359 -13.59 0.08 9.25
N TRP A 360 -14.76 0.39 9.79
CA TRP A 360 -15.67 -0.60 10.40
C TRP A 360 -16.94 -0.88 9.61
N ASN A 361 -17.25 -0.04 8.63
CA ASN A 361 -18.49 -0.11 7.86
C ASN A 361 -18.20 0.33 6.42
N TYR A 362 -17.82 -0.63 5.58
CA TYR A 362 -17.41 -0.37 4.21
C TYR A 362 -18.02 -1.28 3.17
N ASN A 363 -18.17 -0.80 1.94
CA ASN A 363 -18.64 -1.65 0.84
C ASN A 363 -17.50 -2.15 -0.08
N ASP A 364 -16.26 -1.71 0.13
CA ASP A 364 -15.07 -2.39 -0.42
C ASP A 364 -14.50 -3.38 0.61
N SER A 365 -14.10 -4.55 0.12
CA SER A 365 -13.51 -5.62 0.94
C SER A 365 -12.14 -5.25 1.53
N TRP A 366 -11.44 -4.27 0.94
CA TRP A 366 -10.09 -3.81 1.33
C TRP A 366 -10.16 -2.64 2.35
N THR A 367 -10.75 -2.88 3.50
CA THR A 367 -11.04 -1.86 4.52
C THR A 367 -9.81 -1.14 5.09
N ASN A 368 -8.61 -1.74 5.04
CA ASN A 368 -7.39 -1.17 5.59
C ASN A 368 -6.38 -0.75 4.50
N LEU A 369 -6.88 -0.41 3.32
CA LEU A 369 -6.04 -0.08 2.16
C LEU A 369 -5.19 1.21 2.33
N PRO A 370 -5.68 2.31 2.92
CA PRO A 370 -4.89 3.55 2.96
C PRO A 370 -3.74 3.52 3.97
N GLU A 371 -3.88 2.77 5.07
CA GLU A 371 -2.82 2.57 6.07
C GLU A 371 -1.53 2.05 5.42
N ARG A 372 -1.64 1.03 4.55
CA ARG A 372 -0.48 0.44 3.87
C ARG A 372 0.23 1.38 2.89
N ALA A 373 -0.43 2.46 2.46
CA ALA A 373 0.12 3.41 1.50
C ALA A 373 0.96 4.49 2.18
N GLN A 374 0.94 4.56 3.52
CA GLN A 374 1.74 5.50 4.27
C GLN A 374 3.23 5.27 4.04
N ALA A 375 3.96 6.37 3.88
CA ALA A 375 5.41 6.38 3.83
C ALA A 375 6.01 5.58 4.99
N GLY A 376 6.88 4.62 4.68
CA GLY A 376 7.59 3.80 5.67
C GLY A 376 6.83 2.60 6.22
N VAL A 377 5.53 2.47 5.93
CA VAL A 377 4.78 1.23 6.23
C VAL A 377 5.22 0.14 5.27
N ILE A 378 5.53 -1.04 5.81
CA ILE A 378 5.86 -2.23 5.03
C ILE A 378 4.70 -3.22 5.16
N HIS A 379 4.26 -3.78 4.04
CA HIS A 379 3.43 -4.98 4.08
C HIS A 379 4.15 -6.14 3.46
N PHE A 380 4.21 -7.21 4.24
CA PHE A 380 4.76 -8.48 3.86
C PHE A 380 3.65 -9.34 3.29
N GLY A 381 3.91 -10.04 2.20
CA GLY A 381 2.92 -10.90 1.56
C GLY A 381 3.51 -12.24 1.18
N PHE A 382 2.68 -13.28 1.28
CA PHE A 382 3.14 -14.65 1.17
C PHE A 382 2.32 -15.45 0.16
N GLY A 383 2.97 -16.31 -0.59
CA GLY A 383 2.34 -17.14 -1.60
C GLY A 383 3.15 -17.25 -2.88
N ALA A 384 2.92 -18.32 -3.62
CA ALA A 384 3.41 -18.44 -4.99
C ALA A 384 2.59 -17.55 -5.92
N GLU A 385 3.26 -16.69 -6.68
CA GLU A 385 2.65 -15.85 -7.70
C GLU A 385 3.61 -15.61 -8.86
N HIS A 386 3.09 -15.64 -10.09
CA HIS A 386 3.75 -15.07 -11.25
C HIS A 386 2.71 -14.67 -12.30
N TRP A 387 2.99 -13.63 -13.08
CA TRP A 387 2.11 -13.19 -14.18
C TRP A 387 2.37 -13.90 -15.50
N ASP A 388 3.25 -14.91 -15.50
CA ASP A 388 3.59 -15.66 -16.71
C ASP A 388 2.46 -16.63 -17.04
N GLN A 389 2.13 -16.80 -18.33
CA GLN A 389 1.03 -17.67 -18.75
C GLN A 389 1.27 -19.13 -18.40
N THR A 390 2.53 -19.57 -18.29
CA THR A 390 2.89 -20.91 -17.84
C THR A 390 2.40 -21.14 -16.42
N PHE A 391 2.68 -20.20 -15.51
CA PHE A 391 2.23 -20.26 -14.12
C PHE A 391 0.70 -20.15 -14.02
N LEU A 392 0.10 -19.14 -14.67
CA LEU A 392 -1.33 -18.87 -14.57
C LEU A 392 -2.18 -20.01 -15.15
N SER A 393 -1.76 -20.57 -16.30
CA SER A 393 -2.47 -21.69 -16.93
C SER A 393 -2.40 -22.95 -16.07
N TYR A 394 -1.22 -23.25 -15.50
CA TYR A 394 -1.04 -24.38 -14.59
C TYR A 394 -1.93 -24.25 -13.36
N CYS A 395 -1.94 -23.08 -12.72
CA CYS A 395 -2.76 -22.87 -11.52
C CYS A 395 -4.25 -22.99 -11.83
N LYS A 396 -4.70 -22.42 -12.95
CA LYS A 396 -6.11 -22.53 -13.38
C LYS A 396 -6.52 -23.98 -13.65
N GLN A 397 -5.70 -24.76 -14.35
CA GLN A 397 -5.99 -26.16 -14.67
C GLN A 397 -6.07 -27.03 -13.41
N ASN A 398 -5.25 -26.72 -12.41
CA ASN A 398 -5.14 -27.50 -11.17
C ASN A 398 -5.91 -26.90 -9.98
N LYS A 399 -6.70 -25.83 -10.19
CA LYS A 399 -7.46 -25.13 -9.14
C LYS A 399 -6.57 -24.69 -7.96
N LEU A 400 -5.43 -24.09 -8.27
CA LEU A 400 -4.43 -23.63 -7.31
C LEU A 400 -4.50 -22.11 -7.08
N PRO A 401 -4.14 -21.63 -5.89
CA PRO A 401 -3.91 -20.20 -5.64
C PRO A 401 -2.91 -19.62 -6.64
N THR A 402 -3.18 -18.40 -7.11
CA THR A 402 -2.36 -17.74 -8.14
C THR A 402 -1.57 -16.54 -7.61
N MET A 403 -1.77 -16.16 -6.35
CA MET A 403 -1.26 -14.91 -5.81
C MET A 403 -0.68 -15.06 -4.40
N HIS A 404 0.13 -14.07 -4.00
CA HIS A 404 0.46 -13.85 -2.60
C HIS A 404 -0.68 -13.06 -1.96
N PHE A 405 -1.36 -13.66 -0.98
CA PHE A 405 -2.61 -13.08 -0.49
C PHE A 405 -2.71 -12.85 1.01
N PRO A 406 -2.15 -13.68 1.91
CA PRO A 406 -2.02 -13.31 3.30
C PRO A 406 -0.94 -12.24 3.42
N HIS A 407 -1.28 -11.15 4.09
CA HIS A 407 -0.33 -10.09 4.43
C HIS A 407 -0.17 -9.91 5.92
N VAL A 408 0.95 -9.28 6.29
CA VAL A 408 1.21 -8.73 7.63
C VAL A 408 1.83 -7.36 7.42
N HIS A 409 1.29 -6.32 8.05
CA HIS A 409 1.81 -4.95 7.92
C HIS A 409 2.64 -4.56 9.15
N ASN A 410 3.64 -3.72 8.96
CA ASN A 410 4.43 -3.09 10.01
C ASN A 410 4.48 -1.59 9.81
N VAL A 411 4.15 -0.84 10.86
CA VAL A 411 4.12 0.63 10.81
C VAL A 411 5.45 1.24 11.26
N PHE A 412 6.13 0.60 12.20
CA PHE A 412 7.36 1.12 12.81
C PHE A 412 8.63 0.37 12.37
N ALA A 413 8.61 -0.21 11.17
CA ALA A 413 9.74 -0.97 10.67
C ALA A 413 10.98 -0.09 10.44
N THR A 414 12.16 -0.66 10.65
CA THR A 414 13.44 -0.17 10.15
C THR A 414 13.87 -1.08 9.01
N TYR A 415 14.09 -0.50 7.83
CA TYR A 415 14.51 -1.19 6.62
C TYR A 415 15.91 -0.71 6.24
N GLU A 416 16.84 -1.64 6.16
CA GLU A 416 18.25 -1.37 5.88
C GLU A 416 18.72 -2.16 4.66
N ILE A 417 19.54 -1.53 3.83
CA ILE A 417 20.34 -2.23 2.83
C ILE A 417 21.81 -2.12 3.19
N LYS A 418 22.57 -3.19 2.92
CA LYS A 418 24.02 -3.10 2.95
C LYS A 418 24.51 -2.61 1.59
N ASP A 419 25.06 -1.42 1.54
CA ASP A 419 25.60 -0.84 0.31
C ASP A 419 26.77 -1.67 -0.21
N ARG A 420 26.73 -2.07 -1.48
CA ARG A 420 27.72 -2.99 -2.06
C ARG A 420 29.09 -2.37 -2.32
N GLU A 421 29.16 -1.04 -2.45
CA GLU A 421 30.40 -0.34 -2.78
C GLU A 421 31.18 -0.02 -1.50
N THR A 422 30.48 0.43 -0.47
CA THR A 422 31.05 0.88 0.81
C THR A 422 31.05 -0.21 1.87
N GLY A 423 30.12 -1.17 1.79
CA GLY A 423 29.90 -2.19 2.82
C GLY A 423 29.12 -1.71 4.04
N GLU A 424 28.68 -0.45 4.06
CA GLU A 424 27.92 0.16 5.16
C GLU A 424 26.44 -0.23 5.11
N TRP A 425 25.80 -0.27 6.28
CA TRP A 425 24.35 -0.41 6.38
C TRP A 425 23.69 0.97 6.29
N VAL A 426 22.80 1.14 5.33
CA VAL A 426 22.07 2.37 5.07
C VAL A 426 20.59 2.14 5.34
N LYS A 427 20.00 2.99 6.18
CA LYS A 427 18.57 2.98 6.47
C LYS A 427 17.80 3.65 5.34
N LEU A 428 16.86 2.90 4.76
CA LEU A 428 15.85 3.45 3.86
C LEU A 428 14.60 3.84 4.63
N ILE A 429 14.30 3.09 5.70
CA ILE A 429 13.26 3.42 6.67
C ILE A 429 13.89 3.34 8.07
N ASP A 430 13.71 4.35 8.90
CA ASP A 430 14.16 4.36 10.30
C ASP A 430 12.94 4.49 11.22
N LYS A 431 12.61 3.42 11.96
CA LYS A 431 11.51 3.42 12.94
C LYS A 431 10.18 3.93 12.34
N GLY A 432 9.84 3.46 11.14
CA GLY A 432 8.66 3.86 10.38
C GLY A 432 8.84 5.11 9.52
N ARG A 433 9.96 5.85 9.62
CA ARG A 433 10.22 7.07 8.85
C ARG A 433 11.05 6.79 7.59
N LEU A 434 10.47 7.04 6.41
CA LEU A 434 11.14 6.90 5.11
C LEU A 434 12.22 7.99 4.88
N THR A 435 13.50 7.64 4.98
CA THR A 435 14.60 8.60 5.11
C THR A 435 14.74 9.57 3.93
N MET A 436 14.31 9.19 2.72
CA MET A 436 14.36 10.03 1.52
C MET A 436 13.58 11.35 1.64
N LEU A 437 12.54 11.40 2.45
CA LEU A 437 11.79 12.64 2.69
C LEU A 437 12.61 13.67 3.47
N ASP A 438 13.66 13.27 4.19
CA ASP A 438 14.54 14.18 4.93
C ASP A 438 15.78 14.59 4.11
N GLU A 439 15.93 14.09 2.89
CA GLU A 439 17.07 14.45 2.04
C GLU A 439 17.03 15.92 1.59
N PRO A 440 18.17 16.64 1.59
CA PRO A 440 18.23 18.07 1.30
C PRO A 440 17.56 18.53 0.00
N ASP A 441 17.63 17.71 -1.05
CA ASP A 441 17.02 18.04 -2.34
C ASP A 441 15.50 17.87 -2.34
N VAL A 442 14.98 16.91 -1.58
CA VAL A 442 13.54 16.73 -1.33
C VAL A 442 13.00 17.87 -0.44
N VAL A 443 13.73 18.24 0.60
CA VAL A 443 13.40 19.41 1.46
C VAL A 443 13.36 20.70 0.65
N ARG A 444 14.34 20.91 -0.23
CA ARG A 444 14.34 22.06 -1.14
C ARG A 444 13.16 22.03 -2.10
N LEU A 445 12.83 20.88 -2.68
CA LEU A 445 11.68 20.75 -3.58
C LEU A 445 10.35 21.08 -2.87
N ALA A 446 10.18 20.59 -1.64
CA ALA A 446 8.99 20.90 -0.83
C ALA A 446 8.84 22.41 -0.58
N ASN A 447 9.93 23.10 -0.20
CA ASN A 447 9.93 24.55 0.00
C ASN A 447 9.68 25.37 -1.28
N VAL A 448 10.00 24.83 -2.47
CA VAL A 448 9.65 25.48 -3.74
C VAL A 448 8.16 25.35 -4.05
N LEU A 449 7.55 24.21 -3.71
CA LEU A 449 6.15 23.92 -4.02
C LEU A 449 5.18 24.42 -2.94
N GLY A 450 5.68 24.70 -1.74
CA GLY A 450 4.91 25.20 -0.61
C GLY A 450 5.83 25.39 0.60
N ASP A 451 5.87 24.40 1.49
CA ASP A 451 6.75 24.40 2.65
C ASP A 451 7.23 22.97 2.98
N SER A 452 8.15 22.86 3.93
CA SER A 452 8.65 21.56 4.39
C SER A 452 7.60 20.71 5.12
N LYS A 453 6.46 21.26 5.55
CA LYS A 453 5.37 20.48 6.19
C LYS A 453 4.72 19.50 5.22
N LEU A 454 4.92 19.68 3.91
CA LEU A 454 4.57 18.68 2.91
C LEU A 454 5.27 17.33 3.19
N LEU A 455 6.41 17.32 3.87
CA LEU A 455 7.21 16.12 4.14
C LEU A 455 6.85 15.43 5.46
N GLU A 456 6.11 16.12 6.33
CA GLU A 456 5.66 15.58 7.61
C GLU A 456 4.69 14.41 7.45
N TYR A 457 4.67 13.50 8.42
CA TYR A 457 3.59 12.52 8.50
C TYR A 457 2.33 13.18 9.05
N ASP A 458 1.19 12.94 8.40
CA ASP A 458 -0.10 13.42 8.92
C ASP A 458 -0.69 12.45 9.96
N TRP A 459 -0.25 11.19 9.93
CA TRP A 459 -0.70 10.14 10.84
C TRP A 459 0.47 9.29 11.35
N ILE A 460 0.49 9.03 12.66
CA ILE A 460 1.37 8.09 13.34
C ILE A 460 0.50 7.44 14.43
N PRO A 461 0.22 6.13 14.38
CA PRO A 461 -0.67 5.50 15.36
C PRO A 461 -0.08 5.56 16.77
N ALA A 462 -0.96 5.56 17.77
CA ALA A 462 -0.57 5.27 19.14
C ALA A 462 -0.57 3.76 19.34
N ILE A 463 0.60 3.15 19.56
CA ILE A 463 0.73 1.73 19.89
C ILE A 463 1.38 1.59 21.27
N PRO A 464 0.66 1.03 22.27
CA PRO A 464 1.15 0.94 23.64
C PRO A 464 2.39 0.05 23.69
N GLY A 465 3.37 0.46 24.50
CA GLY A 465 4.66 -0.23 24.61
C GLY A 465 5.64 -0.01 23.45
N ILE A 466 5.21 0.64 22.36
CA ILE A 466 6.09 0.99 21.22
C ILE A 466 6.38 2.48 21.19
N ASN A 467 5.34 3.31 21.05
CA ASN A 467 5.46 4.77 21.02
C ASN A 467 4.46 5.48 21.95
N TYR A 468 3.71 4.72 22.74
CA TYR A 468 2.69 5.22 23.66
C TYR A 468 2.71 4.45 25.00
N PRO A 469 2.34 5.07 26.14
CA PRO A 469 2.24 4.38 27.43
C PRO A 469 1.42 3.09 27.39
N GLY A 470 1.96 2.04 28.00
CA GLY A 470 1.34 0.71 28.08
C GLY A 470 2.34 -0.40 27.76
N ASP A 471 1.82 -1.59 27.48
CA ASP A 471 2.57 -2.78 27.08
C ASP A 471 2.00 -3.35 25.77
N PHE A 472 2.87 -3.61 24.79
CA PHE A 472 2.44 -4.04 23.46
C PHE A 472 1.66 -5.35 23.51
N HIS A 473 2.15 -6.35 24.25
CA HIS A 473 1.53 -7.66 24.29
C HIS A 473 0.21 -7.64 25.05
N ARG A 474 0.20 -7.05 26.25
CA ARG A 474 -0.96 -7.00 27.13
C ARG A 474 -2.06 -6.08 26.62
N ASP A 475 -1.71 -4.90 26.12
CA ASP A 475 -2.68 -3.82 25.89
C ASP A 475 -3.11 -3.69 24.42
N TYR A 476 -2.41 -4.30 23.47
CA TYR A 476 -2.70 -4.17 22.03
C TYR A 476 -2.65 -5.49 21.25
N ALA A 477 -1.58 -6.27 21.36
CA ALA A 477 -1.30 -7.40 20.48
C ALA A 477 -2.40 -8.46 20.47
N HIS A 478 -3.08 -8.71 21.59
CA HIS A 478 -4.15 -9.71 21.66
C HIS A 478 -5.50 -9.23 21.10
N ASP A 479 -5.75 -7.91 21.12
CA ASP A 479 -6.98 -7.30 20.63
C ASP A 479 -6.72 -5.88 20.10
N PRO A 480 -6.09 -5.77 18.91
CA PRO A 480 -5.81 -4.48 18.29
C PRO A 480 -7.10 -3.72 17.95
N VAL A 481 -8.20 -4.44 17.68
CA VAL A 481 -9.49 -3.85 17.27
C VAL A 481 -10.05 -2.95 18.37
N SER A 482 -10.07 -3.42 19.62
CA SER A 482 -10.57 -2.63 20.75
C SER A 482 -9.74 -1.36 20.98
N TRP A 483 -8.41 -1.43 20.81
CA TRP A 483 -7.55 -0.26 20.92
C TRP A 483 -7.78 0.76 19.80
N ILE A 484 -7.88 0.29 18.55
CA ILE A 484 -8.05 1.18 17.39
C ILE A 484 -9.42 1.88 17.43
N ARG A 485 -10.47 1.22 17.95
CA ARG A 485 -11.76 1.87 18.19
C ARG A 485 -11.62 3.08 19.14
N ARG A 486 -10.85 2.94 20.22
CA ARG A 486 -10.56 4.04 21.15
C ARG A 486 -9.76 5.16 20.50
N GLU A 487 -8.75 4.80 19.70
CA GLU A 487 -7.96 5.77 18.92
C GLU A 487 -8.84 6.59 17.97
N GLN A 488 -9.76 5.94 17.24
CA GLN A 488 -10.66 6.63 16.32
C GLN A 488 -11.68 7.54 17.02
N LEU A 489 -12.10 7.19 18.23
CA LEU A 489 -12.90 8.07 19.09
C LEU A 489 -12.10 9.27 19.63
N GLY A 490 -10.79 9.32 19.36
CA GLY A 490 -9.93 10.43 19.68
C GLY A 490 -9.30 10.39 21.05
N GLU A 491 -9.28 9.22 21.70
CA GLU A 491 -8.75 9.08 23.06
C GLU A 491 -7.25 9.44 23.17
N PHE A 492 -6.47 9.25 22.11
CA PHE A 492 -5.01 9.41 22.10
C PHE A 492 -4.52 10.63 21.30
N ALA A 493 -5.45 11.48 20.85
CA ALA A 493 -5.22 12.53 19.86
C ALA A 493 -5.14 13.93 20.46
#